data_AF-A0A7V3Y1L4-F1
#
_entry.id   AF-A0A7V3Y1L4-F1
#
_cell.length_a   1.000
_cell.length_b   1.000
_cell.length_c   1.000
_cell.angle_alpha   90.00
_cell.angle_beta   90.00
_cell.angle_gamma   90.00
#
_symmetry.space_group_name_H-M   'P 1'
#
loop_
_entity.id
_entity.type
_entity.pdbx_description
1 polymer ?
#
loop_
_entity_poly.entity_id
_entity_poly.type
_entity_poly.pdbx_seq_one_letter_code
_entity_poly.pdbx_strand_id
1 'polypeptide(L)'
;MDSMLFWIAPAGSIIALLFAYIFYKMVMKADKGNETMVEIAQAVREGAFAYLKQQYKVVSLVFVILVILLSILAYYGIQNPFVPFAFLTGGFFSGLCGFLGMNTATNASSRTAQGARES
;
A
#
# COMPACT_ATOMS: atom_id res chain seq x y z
N MET A 1 28.16 13.52 6.87
CA MET A 1 26.79 13.25 7.35
C MET A 1 26.92 12.20 8.43
N ASP A 2 26.74 12.59 9.69
CA ASP A 2 27.14 11.79 10.85
C ASP A 2 26.64 10.35 10.74
N SER A 3 27.53 9.38 10.97
CA SER A 3 27.25 7.94 10.85
C SER A 3 25.99 7.53 11.62
N MET A 4 25.68 8.21 12.72
CA MET A 4 24.47 8.04 13.50
C MET A 4 23.18 8.42 12.73
N LEU A 5 23.18 9.52 11.98
CA LEU A 5 22.02 9.98 11.20
C LEU A 5 21.66 9.01 10.07
N PHE A 6 22.66 8.34 9.49
CA PHE A 6 22.44 7.34 8.44
C PHE A 6 21.62 6.14 8.94
N TRP A 7 21.89 5.67 10.17
CA TRP A 7 21.24 4.48 10.73
C TRP A 7 19.80 4.70 11.21
N ILE A 8 19.40 5.95 11.46
CA ILE A 8 18.03 6.28 11.93
C ILE A 8 16.99 5.91 10.87
N ALA A 9 17.25 6.17 9.58
CA ALA A 9 16.30 5.90 8.50
C ALA A 9 15.96 4.41 8.33
N PRO A 10 16.92 3.47 8.18
CA PRO A 10 16.60 2.04 8.08
C PRO A 10 16.03 1.48 9.39
N ALA A 11 16.56 1.88 10.55
CA ALA A 11 16.03 1.42 11.84
C ALA A 11 14.57 1.89 12.05
N GLY A 12 14.28 3.16 11.76
CA GLY A 12 12.93 3.71 11.81
C GLY A 12 11.97 3.01 10.85
N SER A 13 12.43 2.68 9.65
CA SER A 13 11.63 1.94 8.65
C SER A 13 11.26 0.54 9.13
N ILE A 14 12.20 -0.18 9.75
CA ILE A 14 11.94 -1.52 10.33
C ILE A 14 10.94 -1.42 11.48
N ILE A 15 11.14 -0.47 12.40
CA ILE A 15 10.23 -0.24 13.52
C ILE A 15 8.81 0.09 13.02
N ALA A 16 8.69 0.97 12.02
CA ALA A 16 7.41 1.32 11.44
C ALA A 16 6.67 0.11 10.83
N LEU A 17 7.38 -0.75 10.08
CA LEU A 17 6.79 -1.98 9.53
C LEU A 17 6.37 -2.96 10.62
N LEU A 18 7.15 -3.07 11.70
CA LEU A 18 6.82 -3.91 12.85
C LEU A 18 5.54 -3.42 13.54
N PHE A 19 5.40 -2.12 13.80
CA PHE A 19 4.18 -1.55 14.37
C PHE A 19 2.97 -1.70 13.43
N ALA A 20 3.15 -1.46 12.13
CA ALA A 20 2.10 -1.67 11.15
C ALA A 20 1.58 -3.11 11.16
N TYR A 21 2.48 -4.10 11.26
CA TYR A 21 2.12 -5.50 11.38
C TYR A 21 1.40 -5.82 12.70
N ILE A 22 1.85 -5.27 13.82
CA ILE A 22 1.20 -5.44 15.13
C ILE A 22 -0.23 -4.89 15.08
N PHE A 23 -0.42 -3.66 14.60
CA PHE A 23 -1.74 -3.04 14.49
C PHE A 23 -2.65 -3.80 13.54
N TYR A 24 -2.14 -4.25 12.40
CA TYR A 24 -2.87 -5.12 11.49
C TYR A 24 -3.36 -6.38 12.19
N LYS A 25 -2.49 -7.07 12.94
CA LYS A 25 -2.86 -8.28 13.70
C LYS A 25 -3.87 -7.98 14.80
N MET A 26 -3.76 -6.86 15.50
CA MET A 26 -4.71 -6.44 16.52
C MET A 26 -6.10 -6.25 15.92
N VAL A 27 -6.20 -5.50 14.82
CA VAL A 27 -7.48 -5.30 14.11
C VAL A 27 -8.03 -6.64 13.62
N MET A 28 -7.21 -7.49 12.98
CA MET A 28 -7.70 -8.75 12.42
C MET A 28 -8.22 -9.75 13.47
N LYS A 29 -7.75 -9.65 14.72
CA LYS A 29 -8.24 -10.44 15.86
C LYS A 29 -9.57 -9.94 16.43
N ALA A 30 -9.96 -8.70 16.17
CA ALA A 30 -11.24 -8.17 16.63
C ALA A 30 -12.43 -8.85 15.94
N ASP A 31 -13.55 -8.93 16.65
CA ASP A 31 -14.79 -9.52 16.15
C ASP A 31 -15.28 -8.75 14.92
N LYS A 32 -15.69 -9.49 13.89
CA LYS A 32 -16.23 -8.94 12.65
C LYS A 32 -17.66 -8.40 12.81
N GLY A 33 -18.33 -8.72 13.91
CA GLY A 33 -19.71 -8.35 14.18
C GLY A 33 -20.71 -9.38 13.69
N ASN A 34 -21.97 -8.98 13.59
CA ASN A 34 -23.07 -9.85 13.18
C ASN A 34 -23.06 -10.13 11.66
N GLU A 35 -23.93 -11.05 11.21
CA GLU A 35 -24.03 -11.47 9.81
C GLU A 35 -24.24 -10.30 8.85
N THR A 36 -25.13 -9.36 9.19
CA THR A 36 -25.39 -8.17 8.37
C THR A 36 -24.16 -7.28 8.21
N MET A 37 -23.38 -7.06 9.27
CA MET A 37 -22.14 -6.29 9.21
C MET A 37 -21.10 -6.97 8.31
N VAL A 38 -21.00 -8.29 8.40
CA VAL A 38 -20.08 -9.09 7.58
C VAL A 38 -20.47 -9.05 6.10
N GLU A 39 -21.76 -9.20 5.80
CA GLU A 39 -22.30 -9.15 4.43
C GLU A 39 -22.02 -7.80 3.76
N ILE A 40 -22.33 -6.69 4.45
CA ILE A 40 -22.06 -5.34 3.93
C ILE A 40 -20.56 -5.13 3.70
N ALA A 41 -19.71 -5.53 4.65
CA ALA A 41 -18.28 -5.37 4.51
C ALA A 41 -17.71 -6.20 3.35
N GLN A 42 -18.26 -7.38 3.09
CA GLN A 42 -17.88 -8.21 1.96
C GLN A 42 -18.25 -7.55 0.63
N ALA A 43 -19.45 -7.00 0.49
CA ALA A 43 -19.87 -6.27 -0.71
C ALA A 43 -18.98 -5.04 -0.98
N VAL A 44 -18.66 -4.26 0.07
CA VAL A 44 -17.74 -3.13 -0.02
C VAL A 44 -16.34 -3.59 -0.45
N ARG A 45 -15.86 -4.69 0.12
CA ARG A 45 -14.55 -5.26 -0.21
C ARG A 45 -14.49 -5.67 -1.67
N GLU A 46 -15.49 -6.37 -2.18
CA GLU A 46 -15.57 -6.77 -3.59
C GLU A 46 -15.54 -5.56 -4.53
N GLY A 47 -16.35 -4.55 -4.24
CA GLY A 47 -16.36 -3.29 -4.99
C GLY A 47 -15.01 -2.57 -4.97
N ALA A 48 -14.38 -2.50 -3.80
CA ALA A 48 -13.06 -1.89 -3.63
C ALA A 48 -11.99 -2.62 -4.45
N PHE A 49 -11.95 -3.96 -4.42
CA PHE A 49 -11.01 -4.74 -5.23
C PHE A 49 -11.27 -4.63 -6.72
N ALA A 50 -12.53 -4.55 -7.15
CA ALA A 50 -12.89 -4.31 -8.55
C ALA A 50 -12.37 -2.93 -9.02
N TYR A 51 -12.57 -1.89 -8.22
CA TYR A 51 -12.02 -0.55 -8.48
C TYR A 51 -10.50 -0.56 -8.53
N LEU A 52 -9.83 -1.16 -7.53
CA LEU A 52 -8.37 -1.21 -7.45
C LEU A 52 -7.77 -1.91 -8.66
N LYS A 53 -8.36 -3.02 -9.11
CA LYS A 53 -7.93 -3.74 -10.30
C LYS A 53 -8.00 -2.87 -11.55
N GLN A 54 -9.10 -2.12 -11.70
CA GLN A 54 -9.26 -1.21 -12.84
C GLN A 54 -8.28 -0.03 -12.77
N GLN A 55 -8.12 0.56 -11.58
CA GLN A 55 -7.16 1.64 -11.34
C GLN A 55 -5.74 1.18 -11.67
N TYR A 56 -5.33 0.01 -11.16
CA TYR A 56 -3.98 -0.52 -11.37
C TYR A 56 -3.75 -0.84 -12.83
N LYS A 57 -4.73 -1.38 -13.55
CA LYS A 57 -4.61 -1.60 -14.99
C LYS A 57 -4.27 -0.31 -15.74
N VAL A 58 -4.97 0.79 -15.46
CA VAL A 58 -4.75 2.08 -16.13
C VAL A 58 -3.43 2.70 -15.69
N VAL A 59 -3.15 2.72 -14.39
CA VAL A 59 -1.93 3.31 -13.82
C VAL A 59 -0.69 2.54 -14.28
N SER A 60 -0.72 1.21 -14.32
CA SER A 60 0.39 0.40 -14.79
C SER A 60 0.73 0.66 -16.25
N LEU A 61 -0.26 0.97 -17.10
CA LEU A 61 0.00 1.36 -18.48
C LEU A 61 0.80 2.66 -18.56
N VAL A 62 0.35 3.71 -17.86
CA VAL A 62 1.07 4.99 -17.79
C VAL A 62 2.45 4.82 -17.18
N PHE A 63 2.54 3.99 -16.14
CA PHE A 63 3.79 3.68 -15.46
C PHE A 63 4.83 3.04 -16.40
N VAL A 64 4.44 2.06 -17.21
CA VAL A 64 5.31 1.42 -18.19
C VAL A 64 5.80 2.43 -19.25
N ILE A 65 4.89 3.29 -19.75
CA ILE A 65 5.26 4.34 -20.71
C ILE A 65 6.33 5.27 -20.11
N LEU A 66 6.15 5.69 -18.86
CA LEU A 66 7.11 6.54 -18.16
C LEU A 66 8.45 5.83 -17.92
N VAL A 67 8.46 4.55 -17.53
CA VAL A 67 9.69 3.76 -17.37
C VAL A 67 10.48 3.73 -18.68
N ILE A 68 9.81 3.46 -19.81
CA ILE A 68 10.45 3.44 -21.13
C ILE A 68 11.03 4.81 -21.47
N LEU A 69 10.23 5.87 -21.33
CA LEU A 69 10.64 7.24 -21.62
C LEU A 69 11.85 7.66 -20.77
N LEU A 70 11.81 7.39 -19.46
CA LEU A 70 12.92 7.70 -18.54
C LEU A 70 14.18 6.88 -18.86
N SER A 71 14.01 5.64 -19.31
CA SER A 71 15.13 4.78 -19.73
C SER A 71 15.79 5.28 -21.00
N ILE A 72 15.02 5.76 -21.98
CA ILE A 72 15.53 6.38 -23.21
C ILE A 72 16.31 7.65 -22.86
N LEU A 73 15.73 8.53 -22.03
CA LEU A 73 16.41 9.76 -21.58
C LEU A 73 17.72 9.46 -20.85
N ALA A 74 17.74 8.40 -20.03
CA ALA A 74 18.93 7.96 -19.33
C ALA A 74 20.00 7.42 -20.29
N TYR A 75 19.59 6.68 -21.33
CA TYR A 75 20.50 6.17 -22.35
C TYR A 75 21.18 7.28 -23.16
N TYR A 76 20.44 8.35 -23.49
CA TYR A 76 21.00 9.53 -24.17
C TYR A 76 21.75 10.50 -23.24
N GLY A 77 21.90 10.17 -21.95
CA GLY A 77 22.63 10.99 -20.99
C GLY A 77 21.91 12.28 -20.57
N ILE A 78 20.64 12.45 -20.95
CA ILE A 78 19.81 13.60 -20.55
C ILE A 78 19.34 13.43 -19.09
N GLN A 79 19.12 12.18 -18.67
CA GLN A 79 18.68 11.82 -17.33
C GLN A 79 19.75 10.99 -16.61
N ASN A 80 19.78 11.05 -15.28
CA ASN A 80 20.67 10.20 -14.49
C ASN A 80 20.34 8.71 -14.72
N PRO A 81 21.34 7.84 -15.01
CA PRO A 81 21.15 6.41 -15.24
C PRO A 81 20.42 5.65 -14.13
N PHE A 82 20.44 6.16 -12.90
CA PHE A 82 19.79 5.56 -11.74
C PHE A 82 18.29 5.86 -11.65
N VAL A 83 17.79 6.87 -12.37
CA VAL A 83 16.37 7.30 -12.28
C VAL A 83 15.38 6.22 -12.70
N PRO A 84 15.56 5.47 -13.81
CA PRO A 84 14.65 4.39 -14.16
C PRO A 84 14.54 3.32 -13.06
N PHE A 85 15.65 3.00 -12.40
CA PHE A 85 15.68 2.04 -11.29
C PHE A 85 14.96 2.59 -10.03
N ALA A 86 15.23 3.84 -9.67
CA ALA A 86 14.54 4.50 -8.56
C ALA A 86 13.02 4.63 -8.81
N PHE A 87 12.62 4.90 -10.05
CA PHE A 87 11.21 5.00 -10.45
C PHE A 87 10.50 3.65 -10.38
N LEU A 88 11.14 2.58 -10.89
CA LEU A 88 10.61 1.22 -10.82
C LEU A 88 10.39 0.75 -9.39
N THR A 89 11.40 0.92 -8.54
CA THR A 89 11.33 0.52 -7.13
C THR A 89 10.30 1.34 -6.35
N GLY A 90 10.29 2.66 -6.52
CA GLY A 90 9.31 3.55 -5.88
C GLY A 90 7.88 3.25 -6.32
N GLY A 91 7.64 3.04 -7.62
CA GLY A 91 6.32 2.68 -8.13
C GLY A 91 5.82 1.33 -7.65
N PHE A 92 6.71 0.32 -7.59
CA PHE A 92 6.37 -0.99 -7.03
C PHE A 92 5.93 -0.89 -5.57
N PHE A 93 6.71 -0.21 -4.71
CA PHE A 93 6.35 -0.05 -3.31
C PHE A 93 5.09 0.81 -3.13
N SER A 94 4.88 1.83 -3.97
CA SER A 94 3.64 2.63 -3.97
C SER A 94 2.40 1.77 -4.26
N GLY A 95 2.46 0.93 -5.29
CA GLY A 95 1.41 -0.04 -5.59
C GLY A 95 1.20 -1.06 -4.48
N LEU A 96 2.29 -1.56 -3.88
CA LEU A 96 2.17 -2.50 -2.75
C LEU A 96 1.46 -1.83 -1.55
N CYS A 97 1.84 -0.60 -1.21
CA CYS A 97 1.20 0.16 -0.13
C CYS A 97 -0.28 0.41 -0.38
N GLY A 98 -0.67 0.77 -1.60
CA GLY A 98 -2.07 0.98 -1.97
C GLY A 98 -2.92 -0.29 -1.81
N PHE A 99 -2.40 -1.44 -2.25
CA PHE A 99 -3.08 -2.73 -2.12
C PHE A 99 -3.23 -3.16 -0.65
N LEU A 100 -2.15 -3.10 0.13
CA LEU A 100 -2.16 -3.47 1.55
C LEU A 100 -3.08 -2.56 2.37
N GLY A 101 -3.06 -1.25 2.09
CA GLY A 101 -3.92 -0.26 2.73
C GLY A 101 -5.39 -0.54 2.47
N MET A 102 -5.79 -0.74 1.21
CA MET A 102 -7.17 -1.03 0.86
C MET A 102 -7.67 -2.34 1.45
N ASN A 103 -6.85 -3.39 1.42
CA ASN A 103 -7.18 -4.67 2.05
C ASN A 103 -7.36 -4.52 3.56
N THR A 104 -6.51 -3.74 4.23
CA THR A 104 -6.63 -3.51 5.67
C THR A 104 -7.89 -2.72 6.01
N ALA A 105 -8.15 -1.61 5.29
CA ALA A 105 -9.32 -0.76 5.52
C ALA A 105 -10.64 -1.51 5.32
N THR A 106 -10.75 -2.29 4.24
CA THR A 106 -11.96 -3.08 3.93
C THR A 106 -12.21 -4.22 4.92
N ASN A 107 -11.15 -4.77 5.55
CA ASN A 107 -11.33 -5.73 6.65
C ASN A 107 -11.64 -5.04 7.99
N ALA A 108 -11.17 -3.81 8.21
CA ALA A 108 -11.34 -3.11 9.47
C ALA A 108 -12.77 -2.58 9.68
N SER A 109 -13.49 -2.23 8.61
CA SER A 109 -14.78 -1.55 8.67
C SER A 109 -15.82 -2.22 9.59
N SER A 110 -16.12 -3.51 9.38
CA SER A 110 -17.11 -4.23 10.19
C SER A 110 -16.69 -4.37 11.65
N ARG A 111 -15.39 -4.51 11.88
CA ARG A 111 -14.80 -4.67 13.21
C ARG A 111 -14.86 -3.39 14.02
N THR A 112 -14.61 -2.24 13.37
CA THR A 112 -14.78 -0.93 14.00
C THR A 112 -16.25 -0.69 14.37
N ALA A 113 -17.18 -1.07 13.48
CA ALA A 113 -18.61 -0.97 13.77
C ALA A 113 -19.03 -1.86 14.95
N GLN A 114 -18.51 -3.09 15.03
CA GLN A 114 -18.73 -3.96 16.18
C GLN A 114 -18.13 -3.40 17.47
N GLY A 115 -16.91 -2.89 17.44
CA GLY A 115 -16.29 -2.25 18.61
C GLY A 115 -17.11 -1.07 19.15
N ALA A 116 -17.74 -0.28 18.25
CA ALA A 116 -18.65 0.79 18.65
C ALA A 116 -19.95 0.29 19.28
N ARG A 117 -20.41 -0.92 18.93
CA ARG A 117 -21.61 -1.57 19.52
C ARG A 117 -21.33 -2.13 20.92
N GLU A 118 -20.09 -2.51 21.20
CA GLU A 118 -19.64 -3.06 22.48
C GLU A 118 -19.10 -2.00 23.46
N SER A 119 -19.09 -0.73 23.05
CA SER A 119 -18.63 0.41 23.87
C SER A 119 -19.69 0.95 24.82
#